data_AF-A0A4R2R1U4-F1
#
_entry.id   AF-A0A4R2R1U4-F1
#
_cell.length_a   1.000
_cell.length_b   1.000
_cell.length_c   1.000
_cell.angle_alpha   90.00
_cell.angle_beta   90.00
_cell.angle_gamma   90.00
#
_symmetry.space_group_name_H-M   'P 1'
#
loop_
_entity.id
_entity.type
_entity.pdbx_description
1 polymer ?
#
loop_
_entity_poly.entity_id
_entity_poly.type
_entity_poly.pdbx_seq_one_letter_code
_entity_poly.pdbx_strand_id
1 'polypeptide(L)'
;MFVPWRDISAVVLFKQQAGMAKVPYIALHGPAPWQDPGAPRGEKLRKINATLIPQAPDAAVLASRAINGWKLDHGPLTAAIQENAPHVSLCVMK
;
A
#
# COMPACT_ATOMS: atom_id res chain seq x y z
N MET A 1 9.87 10.11 0.97
CA MET A 1 9.06 10.23 -0.27
C MET A 1 7.84 11.05 0.07
N PHE A 2 7.47 12.02 -0.76
CA PHE A 2 6.27 12.84 -0.58
C PHE A 2 5.32 12.53 -1.76
N VAL A 3 4.07 12.16 -1.45
CA VAL A 3 3.02 11.92 -2.45
C VAL A 3 1.86 12.85 -2.08
N PRO A 4 1.45 13.80 -2.94
CA PRO A 4 0.36 14.70 -2.62
C PRO A 4 -0.98 13.96 -2.69
N TRP A 5 -1.91 14.34 -1.81
CA TRP A 5 -3.23 13.71 -1.68
C TRP A 5 -4.04 13.65 -2.98
N ARG A 6 -3.91 14.68 -3.82
CA ARG A 6 -4.60 14.76 -5.13
C ARG A 6 -4.20 13.62 -6.09
N ASP A 7 -3.01 13.04 -5.92
CA ASP A 7 -2.48 11.99 -6.79
C ASP A 7 -2.78 10.59 -6.22
N ILE A 8 -3.45 10.51 -5.07
CA ILE A 8 -3.85 9.27 -4.40
C ILE A 8 -5.33 9.01 -4.73
N SER A 9 -5.64 7.79 -5.16
CA SER A 9 -7.01 7.31 -5.36
C SER A 9 -7.48 6.40 -4.23
N ALA A 10 -6.56 5.63 -3.62
CA ALA A 10 -6.89 4.77 -2.48
C ALA A 10 -5.70 4.57 -1.54
N VAL A 11 -5.99 4.28 -0.28
CA VAL A 11 -5.09 3.65 0.68
C VAL A 11 -5.49 2.18 0.78
N VAL A 12 -4.54 1.27 0.60
CA VAL A 12 -4.77 -0.18 0.56
C VAL A 12 -4.07 -0.84 1.74
N LEU A 13 -4.83 -1.54 2.57
CA LEU A 13 -4.32 -2.40 3.63
C LEU A 13 -4.39 -3.85 3.16
N PHE A 14 -3.26 -4.54 3.16
CA PHE A 14 -3.18 -5.93 2.73
C PHE A 14 -2.22 -6.73 3.59
N LYS A 15 -2.17 -8.05 3.38
CA LYS A 15 -1.21 -8.93 4.03
C LYS A 15 -0.32 -9.59 2.97
N GLN A 16 0.99 -9.49 3.15
CA GLN A 16 1.97 -10.23 2.37
C GLN A 16 2.28 -11.55 3.07
N GLN A 17 2.30 -12.64 2.30
CA GLN A 17 2.78 -13.92 2.82
C GLN A 17 4.32 -13.90 2.88
N ALA A 18 4.90 -14.17 4.04
CA ALA A 18 6.34 -14.31 4.24
C ALA A 18 6.62 -15.65 4.93
N GLY A 19 6.81 -16.70 4.14
CA GLY A 19 6.88 -18.08 4.63
C GLY A 19 5.55 -18.51 5.25
N MET A 20 5.56 -18.90 6.54
CA MET A 20 4.33 -19.24 7.29
C MET A 20 3.64 -18.03 7.92
N ALA A 21 4.27 -16.85 7.92
CA ALA A 21 3.73 -15.65 8.53
C ALA A 21 2.94 -14.79 7.52
N LYS A 22 1.94 -14.07 8.03
CA LYS A 22 1.22 -13.01 7.30
C LYS A 22 1.65 -11.66 7.87
N VAL A 23 2.32 -10.86 7.05
CA VAL A 23 2.81 -9.54 7.45
C VAL A 23 1.84 -8.47 6.96
N PRO A 24 1.29 -7.62 7.82
CA PRO A 24 0.42 -6.52 7.41
C PRO A 24 1.21 -5.41 6.71
N TYR A 25 0.62 -4.84 5.67
CA TYR A 25 1.17 -3.75 4.87
C TYR A 25 0.12 -2.67 4.64
N ILE A 26 0.61 -1.43 4.49
CA ILE A 26 -0.14 -0.30 3.98
C ILE A 26 0.49 0.16 2.67
N ALA A 27 -0.35 0.47 1.69
CA ALA A 27 0.03 1.00 0.41
C ALA A 27 -0.85 2.18 0.02
N LEU A 28 -0.37 2.98 -0.92
CA LEU A 28 -1.20 3.93 -1.64
C LEU A 28 -1.56 3.30 -3.00
N HIS A 29 -2.62 3.74 -3.67
CA HIS A 29 -2.91 3.48 -5.09
C HIS A 29 -3.22 4.78 -5.85
N GLY A 30 -2.76 4.93 -7.10
CA GLY A 30 -2.92 6.15 -7.91
C GLY A 30 -2.42 6.00 -9.37
N PRO A 31 -2.59 7.03 -10.21
CA PRO A 31 -2.50 6.94 -11.68
C PRO A 31 -1.09 6.83 -12.27
N ALA A 32 -0.04 7.01 -11.47
CA ALA A 32 1.35 6.95 -11.94
C ALA A 32 2.20 6.09 -11.01
N PRO A 33 3.29 5.45 -11.49
CA PRO A 33 4.21 4.75 -10.62
C PRO A 33 4.89 5.79 -9.74
N TRP A 34 4.40 5.94 -8.51
CA TRP A 34 5.09 6.81 -7.58
C TRP A 34 6.46 6.20 -7.33
N GLN A 35 7.48 7.00 -7.59
CA GLN A 35 8.87 6.57 -7.44
C GLN A 35 9.19 6.48 -5.95
N ASP A 36 8.91 5.34 -5.31
CA ASP A 36 9.59 5.03 -4.04
C ASP A 36 11.01 4.59 -4.42
N PRO A 37 12.06 5.34 -4.04
CA PRO A 37 13.44 4.94 -4.29
C PRO A 37 13.76 3.58 -3.65
N GLY A 38 13.01 3.14 -2.65
CA GLY A 38 13.07 1.81 -2.03
C GLY A 38 12.13 0.76 -2.65
N ALA A 39 11.33 1.11 -3.67
CA ALA A 39 10.49 0.13 -4.36
C ALA A 39 11.35 -0.92 -5.09
N PRO A 40 10.94 -2.21 -5.07
CA PRO A 40 11.56 -3.22 -5.90
C PRO A 40 11.44 -2.85 -7.40
N ARG A 41 12.57 -2.49 -8.02
CA ARG A 41 12.65 -2.11 -9.44
C ARG A 41 13.02 -3.32 -10.30
N GLY A 42 12.14 -3.71 -11.22
CA GLY A 42 12.39 -4.75 -12.23
C GLY A 42 11.27 -5.78 -12.40
N GLU A 43 11.14 -6.34 -13.60
CA GLU A 43 10.09 -7.31 -13.95
C GLU A 43 10.07 -8.54 -13.04
N LYS A 44 11.26 -9.02 -12.65
CA LYS A 44 11.41 -10.16 -11.74
C LYS A 44 10.85 -9.88 -10.34
N LEU A 45 11.07 -8.68 -9.82
CA LEU A 45 10.57 -8.27 -8.50
C LEU A 45 9.06 -7.97 -8.54
N ARG A 46 8.54 -7.45 -9.66
CA ARG A 46 7.09 -7.35 -9.91
C ARG A 46 6.42 -8.72 -9.89
N LYS A 47 6.98 -9.72 -10.59
CA LYS A 47 6.46 -11.10 -10.57
C LYS A 47 6.51 -11.72 -9.17
N ILE A 48 7.60 -11.53 -8.42
CA ILE A 48 7.69 -12.00 -7.03
C ILE A 48 6.60 -11.33 -6.16
N ASN A 49 6.40 -10.02 -6.30
CA ASN A 49 5.36 -9.30 -5.57
C ASN A 49 3.95 -9.75 -5.93
N ALA A 50 3.66 -9.98 -7.21
CA ALA A 50 2.38 -10.53 -7.66
C ALA A 50 2.12 -11.93 -7.07
N THR A 51 3.16 -12.76 -6.91
CA THR A 51 3.02 -14.07 -6.24
C THR A 51 2.79 -13.94 -4.73
N LEU A 52 3.45 -12.98 -4.06
CA LEU A 52 3.35 -12.81 -2.61
C LEU A 52 2.12 -12.01 -2.17
N ILE A 53 1.55 -11.23 -3.10
CA ILE A 53 0.41 -10.34 -2.87
C ILE A 53 -0.55 -10.44 -4.07
N PRO A 54 -1.15 -11.62 -4.33
CA PRO A 54 -1.93 -11.87 -5.55
C PRO A 54 -3.17 -11.00 -5.68
N GLN A 55 -3.61 -10.37 -4.58
CA GLN A 55 -4.78 -9.50 -4.58
C GLN A 55 -4.44 -8.01 -4.70
N ALA A 56 -3.20 -7.57 -4.46
CA ALA A 56 -2.90 -6.14 -4.50
C ALA A 56 -2.59 -5.67 -5.93
N PRO A 57 -3.10 -4.50 -6.36
CA PRO A 57 -2.69 -3.91 -7.63
C PRO A 57 -1.18 -3.68 -7.65
N ASP A 58 -0.49 -4.02 -8.75
CA ASP A 58 0.97 -3.90 -8.91
C ASP A 58 1.52 -2.51 -8.53
N ALA A 59 0.74 -1.45 -8.77
CA ALA A 59 1.10 -0.08 -8.41
C ALA A 59 1.10 0.16 -6.89
N ALA A 60 0.22 -0.52 -6.15
CA ALA A 60 0.13 -0.39 -4.70
C ALA A 60 1.34 -0.99 -4.00
N VAL A 61 1.93 -2.04 -4.56
CA VAL A 61 3.09 -2.69 -3.95
C VAL A 61 4.34 -1.79 -3.96
N LEU A 62 4.49 -0.91 -4.95
CA LEU A 62 5.67 -0.05 -5.10
C LEU A 62 5.70 1.10 -4.08
N ALA A 63 4.55 1.58 -3.61
CA ALA A 63 4.45 2.59 -2.54
C ALA A 63 3.86 1.99 -1.26
N SER A 64 4.44 0.86 -0.83
CA SER A 64 3.98 0.13 0.36
C SER A 64 5.02 0.13 1.50
N ARG A 65 4.53 -0.02 2.73
CA ARG A 65 5.32 -0.15 3.95
C ARG A 65 4.77 -1.28 4.80
N ALA A 66 5.67 -2.09 5.34
CA ALA A 66 5.32 -3.12 6.31
C ALA A 66 4.92 -2.47 7.64
N ILE A 67 3.85 -2.96 8.25
CA ILE A 67 3.41 -2.57 9.59
C ILE A 67 4.11 -3.50 10.59
N ASN A 68 5.44 -3.35 10.69
CA ASN A 68 6.31 -4.18 11.51
C ASN A 68 6.74 -3.43 12.77
N GLY A 69 6.47 -4.00 13.95
CA GLY A 69 6.86 -3.38 15.24
C GLY A 69 5.96 -2.22 15.68
N TRP A 70 4.87 -1.96 14.96
CA TRP A 70 3.82 -1.00 15.31
C TRP A 70 2.45 -1.52 14.88
N LYS A 71 1.38 -0.89 15.36
CA LYS A 71 0.01 -1.18 14.94
C LYS A 71 -0.56 0.06 14.26
N LEU A 72 -1.30 -0.16 13.19
CA LEU A 72 -2.06 0.89 12.51
C LEU A 72 -3.45 0.97 13.14
N ASP A 73 -3.81 2.15 13.64
CA ASP A 73 -5.18 2.40 14.07
C ASP A 73 -6.02 2.87 12.87
N HIS A 74 -7.06 2.11 12.56
CA HIS A 74 -7.91 2.36 11.41
C HIS A 74 -8.83 3.58 11.62
N GLY A 75 -9.18 3.91 12.86
CA GLY A 75 -10.07 5.03 13.17
C GLY A 75 -9.43 6.38 12.83
N PRO A 76 -8.31 6.74 13.48
CA PRO A 76 -7.56 7.95 13.17
C PRO A 76 -7.09 8.01 11.70
N LEU A 77 -6.72 6.88 11.09
CA LEU A 77 -6.40 6.84 9.67
C LEU A 77 -7.60 7.25 8.80
N THR A 78 -8.78 6.67 9.08
CA THR A 78 -9.99 6.99 8.33
C THR A 78 -10.36 8.46 8.49
N ALA A 79 -10.29 8.99 9.71
CA ALA A 79 -10.56 10.40 9.98
C ALA A 79 -9.59 11.32 9.21
N ALA A 80 -8.29 11.02 9.23
CA ALA A 80 -7.29 11.81 8.52
C ALA A 80 -7.51 11.80 7.00
N ILE A 81 -7.88 10.64 6.43
CA ILE A 81 -8.22 10.54 5.01
C ILE A 81 -9.46 11.40 4.70
N GLN A 82 -10.51 11.29 5.50
CA GLN A 82 -11.74 12.06 5.29
C GLN A 82 -11.52 13.57 5.38
N GLU A 83 -10.69 14.03 6.31
CA GLU A 83 -10.39 15.45 6.51
C GLU A 83 -9.53 16.03 5.39
N ASN A 84 -8.51 15.30 4.92
CA ASN A 84 -7.50 15.85 4.01
C ASN A 84 -7.73 15.47 2.54
N ALA A 85 -8.39 14.35 2.30
CA ALA A 85 -8.51 13.76 0.97
C ALA A 85 -9.78 12.88 0.87
N PRO A 86 -10.99 13.48 0.95
CA PRO A 86 -12.25 12.73 0.96
C PRO A 86 -12.50 11.93 -0.33
N HIS A 87 -11.77 12.22 -1.41
CA HIS A 87 -11.80 11.44 -2.66
C HIS A 87 -11.01 10.13 -2.58
N VAL A 88 -10.21 9.93 -1.53
CA VAL A 88 -9.38 8.74 -1.35
C VAL A 88 -10.14 7.65 -0.62
N SER A 89 -10.22 6.47 -1.22
CA SER A 89 -10.87 5.31 -0.60
C SER A 89 -9.93 4.55 0.34
N LEU A 90 -10.43 4.07 1.48
CA LEU A 90 -9.70 3.09 2.31
C LEU A 90 -10.15 1.67 1.95
N CYS A 91 -9.25 0.88 1.37
CA CYS A 91 -9.50 -0.49 0.93
C CYS A 91 -8.78 -1.48 1.85
N VAL A 92 -9.53 -2.40 2.47
CA VAL A 92 -8.96 -3.46 3.31
C VAL A 92 -9.11 -4.80 2.58
N MET A 93 -7.99 -5.38 2.18
CA MET A 93 -7.95 -6.69 1.52
C MET A 93 -7.96 -7.79 2.58
N LYS A 94 -8.80 -8.81 2.38
CA LYS A 94 -8.95 -9.94 3.32
C LYS A 94 -7.87 -11.01 3.13
#